data_AF-A0A925QCF3-F1
#
_entry.id   AF-A0A925QCF3-F1
#
_cell.length_a   1.000
_cell.length_b   1.000
_cell.length_c   1.000
_cell.angle_alpha   90.00
_cell.angle_beta   90.00
_cell.angle_gamma   90.00
#
_symmetry.space_group_name_H-M   'P 1'
#
loop_
_entity.id
_entity.type
_entity.pdbx_description
1 polymer ?
#
loop_
_entity_poly.entity_id
_entity_poly.type
_entity_poly.pdbx_seq_one_letter_code
_entity_poly.pdbx_strand_id
1 'polypeptide(L)' 'MKTQLVEGEDFYYNSKGLLVLTEKYHLERGTCCGNWCRHCPFNYDRVPEPRRSSLLEQRSRNENT' A
#
# COMPACT_ATOMS: atom_id res chain seq x y z
N MET A 1 -1.65 -7.07 -15.94
CA MET A 1 -0.78 -7.05 -14.74
C MET A 1 0.65 -7.23 -15.21
N LYS A 2 1.59 -6.41 -14.74
CA LYS A 2 3.00 -6.44 -15.16
C LYS A 2 3.58 -7.84 -14.96
N THR A 3 4.26 -8.37 -15.97
CA THR A 3 4.80 -9.73 -15.99
C THR A 3 6.10 -9.88 -15.20
N GLN A 4 6.84 -8.79 -14.99
CA GLN A 4 8.08 -8.77 -14.23
C GLN A 4 8.09 -7.59 -13.26
N LEU A 5 8.36 -7.87 -11.99
CA LEU A 5 8.54 -6.85 -10.97
C LEU A 5 10.01 -6.42 -10.89
N VAL A 6 10.24 -5.13 -10.69
CA VAL A 6 11.57 -4.53 -10.56
C VAL A 6 11.78 -4.09 -9.11
N GLU A 7 12.82 -4.61 -8.47
CA GLU A 7 13.23 -4.18 -7.12
C GLU A 7 13.71 -2.72 -7.15
N GLY A 8 13.30 -1.94 -6.15
CA GLY A 8 13.52 -0.49 -6.09
C GLY A 8 12.45 0.35 -6.78
N GLU A 9 11.67 -0.24 -7.70
CA GLU A 9 10.56 0.44 -8.37
C GLU A 9 9.20 -0.07 -7.93
N ASP A 10 8.96 -1.37 -8.10
CA ASP A 10 7.67 -2.02 -7.83
C ASP A 10 7.60 -2.55 -6.38
N PHE A 11 8.75 -2.91 -5.82
CA PHE A 11 8.87 -3.41 -4.46
C PHE A 11 10.26 -3.17 -3.88
N TYR A 12 10.40 -3.33 -2.58
CA TYR A 12 11.69 -3.41 -1.87
C TYR A 12 11.58 -4.35 -0.67
N TYR A 13 12.71 -4.83 -0.16
CA TYR A 13 12.75 -5.54 1.12
C TYR A 13 12.97 -4.57 2.27
N ASN A 14 12.11 -4.61 3.29
CA ASN A 14 12.30 -3.79 4.49
C ASN A 14 13.38 -4.40 5.42
N SER A 15 13.70 -3.71 6.51
CA SER A 15 14.68 -4.16 7.51
C SER A 15 14.37 -5.51 8.17
N LYS A 16 13.14 -6.01 8.05
CA LYS A 16 12.71 -7.33 8.53
C LYS A 16 12.77 -8.40 7.44
N GLY A 17 13.30 -8.10 6.26
CA GLY A 17 13.34 -9.00 5.11
C GLY A 17 11.97 -9.25 4.47
N LEU A 18 10.96 -8.41 4.76
CA LEU A 18 9.63 -8.55 4.16
C LEU A 18 9.55 -7.74 2.86
N LEU A 19 8.96 -8.34 1.84
CA LEU A 19 8.65 -7.67 0.58
C LEU A 19 7.56 -6.61 0.80
N VAL A 20 7.86 -5.37 0.43
CA VAL A 20 6.94 -4.24 0.49
C VAL A 20 6.73 -3.71 -0.92
N LEU A 21 5.48 -3.76 -1.39
CA LEU A 21 5.07 -3.19 -2.66
C LEU A 21 5.02 -1.66 -2.56
N THR A 22 5.51 -0.99 -3.60
CA THR A 22 5.52 0.48 -3.65
C THR A 22 4.17 1.04 -4.09
N GLU A 23 3.99 2.34 -3.90
CA GLU A 23 2.85 3.06 -4.44
C GLU A 23 2.78 2.94 -5.97
N LYS A 24 3.91 3.02 -6.67
CA LYS A 24 4.00 2.86 -8.14
C LYS A 24 3.38 1.55 -8.60
N TYR A 25 3.76 0.43 -7.97
CA TYR A 25 3.16 -0.86 -8.29
C TYR A 25 1.64 -0.88 -8.08
N HIS A 26 1.17 -0.27 -6.98
CA HIS A 26 -0.27 -0.19 -6.72
C HIS A 26 -1.00 0.68 -7.75
N LEU A 27 -0.42 1.78 -8.20
CA LEU A 27 -0.95 2.62 -9.28
C LEU A 27 -0.99 1.85 -10.62
N GLU A 28 0.07 1.12 -10.98
CA GLU A 28 0.10 0.28 -12.19
C GLU A 28 -0.91 -0.87 -12.15
N ARG A 29 -1.19 -1.42 -10.96
CA ARG A 29 -2.28 -2.38 -10.75
C ARG A 29 -3.65 -1.76 -11.05
N GLY A 30 -3.78 -0.44 -10.88
CA GLY A 30 -4.98 0.34 -11.22
C GLY A 30 -6.16 0.18 -10.27
N THR A 31 -6.02 -0.62 -9.22
CA THR A 31 -7.08 -0.81 -8.22
C THR A 31 -6.53 -1.24 -6.88
N CYS A 32 -7.20 -0.82 -5.82
CA CYS A 32 -6.94 -1.34 -4.48
C CYS A 32 -7.20 -2.84 -4.42
N CYS A 33 -6.41 -3.48 -3.57
CA CYS A 33 -6.40 -4.92 -3.40
C CYS A 33 -7.16 -5.41 -2.16
N GLY A 34 -7.58 -4.50 -1.27
CA GLY A 34 -8.23 -4.86 0.00
C GLY A 34 -7.26 -5.32 1.10
N ASN A 35 -5.94 -5.34 0.85
CA ASN A 35 -4.95 -5.93 1.77
C ASN A 35 -4.24 -4.93 2.70
N TRP A 36 -4.85 -3.78 3.00
CA TRP A 36 -4.36 -2.89 4.07
C TRP A 36 -2.89 -2.42 3.85
N CYS A 37 -2.46 -2.27 2.59
CA CYS A 37 -1.05 -2.03 2.24
C CYS A 37 -0.55 -0.67 2.73
N ARG A 38 0.68 -0.63 3.25
CA ARG A 38 1.33 0.59 3.78
C ARG A 38 1.30 1.76 2.79
N HIS A 39 1.58 1.49 1.52
CA HIS A 39 1.70 2.49 0.45
C HIS A 39 0.45 2.54 -0.46
N CYS A 40 -0.74 2.32 0.09
CA CYS A 40 -1.98 2.29 -0.69
C CYS A 40 -2.36 3.69 -1.23
N PRO A 41 -2.34 3.93 -2.56
CA PRO A 41 -2.71 5.24 -3.13
C PRO A 41 -4.23 5.45 -3.17
N PHE A 42 -5.03 4.41 -2.93
CA PHE A 42 -6.48 4.41 -3.14
C PHE A 42 -7.30 4.65 -1.88
N ASN A 43 -6.70 5.23 -0.83
CA ASN A 43 -7.36 5.51 0.45
C ASN A 43 -8.16 4.31 1.01
N TYR A 44 -7.61 3.12 0.82
CA TYR A 44 -8.19 1.86 1.30
C TYR A 44 -9.66 1.69 0.87
N ASP A 45 -10.06 2.07 -0.35
CA ASP A 45 -11.45 1.98 -0.84
C ASP A 45 -12.07 0.55 -0.79
N ARG A 46 -11.32 -0.50 -1.13
CA ARG A 46 -11.78 -1.91 -1.14
C ARG A 46 -11.60 -2.64 0.19
N VAL A 47 -11.40 -1.87 1.24
CA VAL A 47 -11.04 -2.36 2.54
C VAL A 47 -12.27 -2.20 3.43
N PRO A 48 -12.83 -3.28 4.03
CA PRO A 48 -14.10 -3.18 4.75
C PRO A 48 -13.99 -2.42 6.07
N GLU A 49 -15.09 -1.78 6.46
CA GLU A 49 -15.27 -1.19 7.79
C GLU A 49 -15.32 -2.26 8.89
N PRO A 50 -14.91 -1.94 10.13
CA PRO A 50 -14.48 -0.62 10.62
C PRO A 50 -13.00 -0.29 10.31
N ARG A 51 -12.28 -1.23 9.70
CA ARG A 51 -10.82 -1.16 9.68
C ARG A 51 -10.30 -0.16 8.63
N ARG A 52 -11.04 0.14 7.56
CA ARG A 52 -10.70 1.23 6.63
C ARG A 52 -10.66 2.58 7.33
N SER A 53 -11.68 2.92 8.12
CA SER A 53 -11.65 4.14 8.95
C SER A 53 -10.43 4.19 9.87
N SER A 54 -10.14 3.09 10.58
CA SER A 54 -8.97 3.01 11.46
C SER A 54 -7.64 3.23 10.73
N LEU A 55 -7.50 2.73 9.50
CA LEU A 55 -6.28 2.91 8.70
C LEU A 55 -6.12 4.36 8.19
N LEU A 56 -7.21 5.02 7.81
CA LEU A 56 -7.17 6.41 7.37
C LEU A 56 -6.74 7.32 8.51
N GLU A 57 -7.29 7.12 9.71
CA GLU A 57 -6.86 7.87 10.90
C GLU A 57 -5.38 7.62 11.24
N GLN A 58 -4.92 6.37 11.16
CA GLN A 58 -3.51 6.04 11.39
C GLN A 58 -2.58 6.77 10.40
N ARG A 59 -2.97 6.85 9.13
CA ARG A 59 -2.21 7.58 8.11
C ARG A 59 -2.12 9.07 8.44
N SER A 60 -3.25 9.72 8.72
CA SER A 60 -3.28 11.13 9.06
C SER A 60 -2.44 11.45 10.31
N ARG A 61 -2.41 10.55 11.31
CA ARG A 61 -1.53 10.74 12.47
C ARG A 61 -0.05 10.73 12.11
N ASN A 62 0.36 9.84 11.20
CA ASN A 62 1.75 9.70 10.80
C ASN A 62 2.24 10.85 9.90
N GLU A 63 1.33 11.53 9.19
CA GLU A 63 1.66 12.70 8.34
C GLU A 63 1.87 13.99 9.15
N ASN A 64 1.41 14.03 10.41
CA ASN A 64 1.53 15.17 11.31
C ASN A 64 2.71 15.06 12.29
N THR A 65 3.64 14.11 12.07
CA THR A 65 4.87 13.91 12.85
C THR A 65 6.09 14.07 11.95
#